data_AF-A0A7V9RK83-F1
#
_entry.id   AF-A0A7V9RK83-F1
#
_cell.length_a   1.000
_cell.length_b   1.000
_cell.length_c   1.000
_cell.angle_alpha   90.00
_cell.angle_beta   90.00
_cell.angle_gamma   90.00
#
_symmetry.space_group_name_H-M   'P 1'
#
loop_
_entity.id
_entity.type
_entity.pdbx_description
1 polymer ?
#
loop_
_entity_poly.entity_id
_entity_poly.type
_entity_poly.pdbx_seq_one_letter_code
_entity_poly.pdbx_strand_id
1 'polypeptide(L)'
;MMRVKTATRHLFGALFVAAGANHFITPDFYVSIMPPYLPLHLPLVYLSGIAEVALGGLLMCGRYSNNAAWGLIALLIAVFPANVHM
;
A
#
# COMPACT_ATOMS: atom_id res chain seq x y z
N MET A 1 -27.15 3.95 2.22
CA MET A 1 -25.84 4.58 1.88
C MET A 1 -24.73 4.29 2.89
N MET A 2 -24.95 4.31 4.21
CA MET A 2 -23.87 4.06 5.20
C MET A 2 -23.27 2.64 5.19
N ARG A 3 -24.09 1.59 4.99
CA ARG A 3 -23.60 0.19 4.94
C ARG A 3 -22.63 -0.06 3.78
N VAL A 4 -22.87 0.54 2.62
CA VAL A 4 -22.00 0.38 1.45
C VAL A 4 -20.65 1.04 1.69
N LYS A 5 -20.61 2.26 2.25
CA LYS A 5 -19.35 2.95 2.60
C LYS A 5 -18.50 2.15 3.60
N THR A 6 -19.12 1.53 4.60
CA THR A 6 -18.41 0.72 5.58
C THR A 6 -17.90 -0.58 4.95
N ALA A 7 -18.73 -1.26 4.15
CA ALA A 7 -18.33 -2.48 3.44
C ALA A 7 -17.17 -2.23 2.48
N THR A 8 -17.21 -1.16 1.69
CA THR A 8 -16.13 -0.83 0.76
C THR A 8 -14.84 -0.47 1.50
N ARG A 9 -14.92 0.28 2.61
CA ARG A 9 -13.72 0.56 3.43
C ARG A 9 -13.06 -0.70 3.97
N HIS A 10 -13.83 -1.65 4.46
CA HIS A 10 -13.27 -2.92 4.93
C HIS A 10 -12.70 -3.75 3.79
N LEU A 11 -13.37 -3.78 2.63
CA LEU A 11 -12.87 -4.45 1.45
C LEU A 11 -11.53 -3.86 0.98
N PHE A 12 -11.48 -2.54 0.75
CA PHE A 12 -10.25 -1.86 0.34
C PHE A 12 -9.16 -1.99 1.40
N GLY A 13 -9.48 -1.84 2.69
CA GLY A 13 -8.52 -2.02 3.77
C GLY A 13 -7.90 -3.41 3.78
N ALA A 14 -8.73 -4.46 3.65
CA ALA A 14 -8.26 -5.83 3.57
C ALA A 14 -7.40 -6.09 2.32
N LEU A 15 -7.77 -5.53 1.17
CA LEU A 15 -6.98 -5.64 -0.07
C LEU A 15 -5.61 -4.99 0.08
N PHE A 16 -5.52 -3.79 0.66
CA PHE A 16 -4.24 -3.12 0.90
C PHE A 16 -3.39 -3.83 1.95
N VAL A 17 -4.00 -4.40 2.98
CA VAL A 17 -3.26 -5.24 3.95
C VAL A 17 -2.70 -6.49 3.26
N ALA A 18 -3.48 -7.16 2.41
CA ALA A 18 -3.02 -8.32 1.66
C ALA A 18 -1.90 -7.95 0.66
N ALA A 19 -2.04 -6.83 -0.06
CA ALA A 19 -1.05 -6.33 -1.00
C ALA A 19 0.26 -5.93 -0.29
N GLY A 20 0.17 -5.21 0.83
CA GLY A 20 1.32 -4.85 1.65
C GLY A 20 2.00 -6.08 2.27
N ALA A 21 1.23 -7.10 2.67
CA ALA A 21 1.78 -8.39 3.12
C ALA A 21 2.54 -9.10 1.99
N ASN A 22 2.08 -9.00 0.74
CA ASN A 22 2.74 -9.62 -0.40
C ASN A 22 4.16 -9.09 -0.66
N HIS A 23 4.46 -7.84 -0.27
CA HIS A 23 5.82 -7.27 -0.34
C HIS A 23 6.83 -8.05 0.52
N PHE A 24 6.37 -8.71 1.59
CA PHE A 24 7.24 -9.55 2.44
C PHE A 24 7.32 -11.00 1.97
N ILE A 25 6.28 -11.47 1.26
CA ILE A 25 6.22 -12.85 0.74
C ILE A 25 7.03 -12.98 -0.56
N THR A 26 6.95 -12.00 -1.45
CA THR A 26 7.59 -12.02 -2.78
C THR A 26 8.43 -10.77 -3.06
N PRO A 27 9.40 -10.40 -2.19
CA PRO A 27 10.16 -9.16 -2.34
C PRO A 27 10.94 -9.07 -3.66
N ASP A 28 11.41 -10.20 -4.20
CA ASP A 28 12.22 -10.23 -5.43
C ASP A 28 11.49 -9.62 -6.63
N PHE A 29 10.18 -9.87 -6.75
CA PHE A 29 9.34 -9.29 -7.81
C PHE A 29 9.25 -7.76 -7.68
N TYR A 30 9.09 -7.25 -6.47
CA TYR A 30 9.01 -5.80 -6.24
C TYR A 30 10.35 -5.10 -6.41
N VAL A 31 11.45 -5.79 -6.07
CA VAL A 31 12.81 -5.27 -6.26
C VAL A 31 13.20 -5.24 -7.73
N SER A 32 12.73 -6.19 -8.56
CA SER A 32 13.06 -6.21 -10.00
C SER A 32 12.43 -5.06 -10.77
N ILE A 33 11.28 -4.56 -10.31
CA ILE A 33 10.56 -3.44 -10.92
C ILE A 33 10.94 -2.08 -10.31
N MET A 34 11.88 -2.04 -9.33
CA MET A 34 12.29 -0.79 -8.70
C MET A 34 13.09 0.08 -9.68
N PRO A 35 12.80 1.39 -9.77
CA PRO A 35 13.54 2.29 -10.63
C PRO A 35 15.04 2.34 -10.29
N PRO A 36 15.93 2.33 -11.29
CA PRO A 36 17.38 2.24 -11.07
C PRO A 36 17.99 3.48 -10.41
N TYR A 37 17.25 4.60 -10.33
CA TYR A 37 17.70 5.84 -9.68
C TYR A 37 17.49 5.84 -8.15
N LEU A 38 16.73 4.87 -7.60
CA LEU A 38 16.54 4.76 -6.16
C LEU A 38 17.60 3.86 -5.53
N PRO A 39 18.36 4.30 -4.53
CA PRO A 39 19.21 3.40 -3.77
C PRO A 39 18.35 2.52 -2.85
N LEU A 40 18.86 1.35 -2.44
CA LEU A 40 18.26 0.50 -1.41
C LEU A 40 16.85 -0.04 -1.77
N HIS A 41 16.73 -0.73 -2.91
CA HIS A 41 15.46 -1.27 -3.42
C HIS A 41 14.71 -2.12 -2.36
N LEU A 42 15.40 -3.07 -1.74
CA LEU A 42 14.78 -4.01 -0.78
C LEU A 42 14.24 -3.32 0.48
N PRO A 43 15.00 -2.44 1.19
CA PRO A 43 14.45 -1.64 2.27
C PRO A 43 13.24 -0.78 1.89
N LEU A 44 13.24 -0.19 0.69
CA LEU A 44 12.12 0.64 0.21
C LEU A 44 10.86 -0.19 -0.03
N VAL A 45 11.00 -1.40 -0.59
CA VAL A 45 9.90 -2.36 -0.78
C VAL A 45 9.30 -2.78 0.58
N TYR A 46 10.13 -3.05 1.58
CA TYR A 46 9.62 -3.35 2.92
C TYR A 46 8.95 -2.14 3.57
N LEU A 47 9.53 -0.95 3.42
CA LEU A 47 8.95 0.27 3.97
C LEU A 47 7.57 0.58 3.35
N SER A 48 7.43 0.43 2.03
CA SER A 48 6.14 0.58 1.35
C SER A 48 5.14 -0.49 1.79
N GLY A 49 5.57 -1.75 1.94
CA GLY A 49 4.75 -2.84 2.47
C GLY A 49 4.23 -2.57 3.89
N ILE A 50 5.09 -2.09 4.80
CA ILE A 50 4.66 -1.68 6.16
C ILE A 50 3.61 -0.56 6.07
N ALA A 51 3.87 0.46 5.22
CA ALA A 51 2.98 1.59 5.07
C ALA A 51 1.61 1.17 4.51
N GLU A 52 1.56 0.28 3.51
CA GLU A 52 0.31 -0.26 2.95
C GLU A 52 -0.48 -1.04 3.99
N VAL A 53 0.16 -1.91 4.79
CA VAL A 53 -0.51 -2.66 5.85
C VAL A 53 -1.06 -1.72 6.93
N ALA A 54 -0.26 -0.76 7.38
CA ALA A 54 -0.67 0.19 8.41
C ALA A 54 -1.83 1.08 7.94
N LEU A 55 -1.75 1.64 6.74
CA LEU A 55 -2.80 2.49 6.18
C LEU A 55 -4.05 1.70 5.80
N GLY A 56 -3.89 0.47 5.28
CA GLY A 56 -5.00 -0.46 5.03
C GLY A 56 -5.77 -0.80 6.30
N GLY A 57 -5.06 -1.10 7.40
CA GLY A 57 -5.66 -1.29 8.72
C GLY A 57 -6.35 -0.03 9.25
N LEU A 58 -5.73 1.13 9.14
CA LEU A 58 -6.33 2.42 9.54
C LEU A 58 -7.56 2.80 8.71
N LEU A 59 -7.62 2.37 7.44
CA LEU A 59 -8.78 2.59 6.58
C LEU A 59 -10.02 1.84 7.10
N MET A 60 -9.82 0.69 7.75
CA MET A 60 -10.87 -0.08 8.42
C MET A 60 -11.35 0.60 9.72
N CYS A 61 -10.52 1.42 10.36
CA CYS A 61 -10.90 2.18 11.54
C CYS A 61 -11.70 3.44 11.16
N GLY A 62 -13.01 3.42 11.45
CA GLY A 62 -13.98 4.50 11.21
C GLY A 62 -13.42 5.93 11.30
N ARG A 63 -12.72 6.19 12.40
CA ARG A 63 -12.12 7.47 12.81
C ARG A 63 -10.96 7.96 11.93
N TYR A 64 -10.18 7.08 11.33
CA TYR A 64 -8.95 7.43 10.61
C TYR A 64 -9.03 7.27 9.10
N SER A 65 -10.17 6.86 8.54
CA SER A 65 -10.24 6.58 7.09
C SER A 65 -9.82 7.71 6.20
N ASN A 66 -10.15 8.96 6.55
CA ASN A 66 -9.91 10.06 5.64
C ASN A 66 -8.39 10.28 5.51
N ASN A 67 -7.70 10.24 6.64
CA ASN A 67 -6.23 10.33 6.69
C ASN A 67 -5.59 9.08 6.05
N ALA A 68 -6.14 7.89 6.33
CA ALA A 68 -5.66 6.65 5.75
C ALA A 68 -5.82 6.62 4.21
N ALA A 69 -6.94 7.10 3.68
CA ALA A 69 -7.19 7.19 2.25
C ALA A 69 -6.22 8.17 1.58
N TRP A 70 -6.02 9.36 2.15
CA TRP A 70 -5.02 10.31 1.65
C TRP A 70 -3.60 9.76 1.74
N GLY A 71 -3.27 9.04 2.81
CA GLY A 71 -1.98 8.35 2.96
C GLY A 71 -1.78 7.26 1.90
N LEU A 72 -2.82 6.47 1.62
CA LEU A 72 -2.81 5.45 0.57
C LEU A 72 -2.64 6.07 -0.83
N ILE A 73 -3.31 7.17 -1.11
CA ILE A 73 -3.13 7.92 -2.36
C ILE A 73 -1.69 8.40 -2.49
N ALA A 74 -1.13 9.02 -1.45
CA ALA A 74 0.25 9.50 -1.46
C ALA A 74 1.26 8.35 -1.65
N LEU A 75 1.02 7.22 -0.98
CA LEU A 75 1.86 6.02 -1.11
C LEU A 75 1.79 5.45 -2.53
N LEU A 76 0.58 5.33 -3.09
CA LEU A 76 0.37 4.87 -4.47
C LEU A 76 1.10 5.76 -5.49
N ILE A 77 1.07 7.07 -5.30
CA ILE A 77 1.83 8.02 -6.13
C ILE A 77 3.34 7.76 -5.99
N ALA A 78 3.83 7.51 -4.77
CA ALA A 78 5.24 7.26 -4.51
C ALA A 78 5.74 5.92 -5.10
N VAL A 79 4.91 4.87 -5.10
CA VAL A 79 5.25 3.56 -5.69
C VAL A 79 4.91 3.46 -7.18
N PHE A 80 4.16 4.41 -7.74
CA PHE A 80 3.79 4.42 -9.15
C PHE A 80 4.98 4.27 -10.12
N PRO A 81 6.16 4.90 -9.90
CA PRO A 81 7.31 4.71 -10.77
C PRO A 81 7.75 3.25 -10.91
N ALA A 82 7.55 2.41 -9.88
CA ALA A 82 7.87 0.98 -9.98
C ALA A 82 6.99 0.25 -11.02
N ASN A 83 5.76 0.71 -11.25
CA ASN A 83 4.87 0.14 -12.27
C ASN A 83 5.30 0.51 -13.70
N VAL A 84 6.05 1.60 -13.87
CA VAL A 84 6.58 2.03 -15.19
C VAL A 84 7.82 1.22 -15.58
N HIS A 85 8.57 0.71 -14.60
CA HIS A 85 9.79 -0.08 -14.80
C HIS A 85 9.53 -1.59 -14.81
N MET A 86 8.27 -2.00 -14.74
CA MET A 86 7.84 -3.39 -14.80
C MET A 86 8.14 -4.04 -16.16
#